data_AF-A0A2R6DTJ0-F1
#
_entry.id   AF-A0A2R6DTJ0-F1
#
_cell.length_a   1.000
_cell.length_b   1.000
_cell.length_c   1.000
_cell.angle_alpha   90.00
_cell.angle_beta   90.00
_cell.angle_gamma   90.00
#
_symmetry.space_group_name_H-M   'P 1'
#
loop_
_entity.id
_entity.type
_entity.pdbx_description
1 polymer ?
#
loop_
_entity_poly.entity_id
_entity_poly.type
_entity_poly.pdbx_seq_one_letter_code
_entity_poly.pdbx_strand_id
1 'polypeptide(L)'
;MNATHANLTAVEGSDATEIQVPASNGTVAFRAGRSGRTWSTPVYVEGSHEVTLPNATRVGIPLLSRVDPGGYDSTVEDNRMTLYWDEIEDGSIDVRFYLLRDLYIFGGIIGISLLLGAAGIAYYVRQIRAAKEKREDVGLDVEVDDDDVGGDGPPPGMR
;
A
#
# COMPACT_ATOMS: atom_id res chain seq x y z
N MET A 1 -4.51 -38.02 16.50
CA MET A 1 -3.60 -37.93 17.68
C MET A 1 -4.46 -37.79 18.92
N ASN A 2 -4.18 -38.50 20.01
CA ASN A 2 -4.97 -38.44 21.23
C ASN A 2 -4.14 -37.72 22.31
N ALA A 3 -4.45 -36.44 22.58
CA ALA A 3 -3.78 -35.66 23.60
C ALA A 3 -4.73 -35.53 24.80
N THR A 4 -4.41 -36.21 25.89
CA THR A 4 -5.15 -36.13 27.15
C THR A 4 -4.26 -35.43 28.17
N HIS A 5 -4.56 -34.16 28.44
CA HIS A 5 -4.15 -33.52 29.69
C HIS A 5 -5.32 -33.69 30.67
N ALA A 6 -5.07 -33.61 31.99
CA ALA A 6 -6.00 -33.99 33.06
C ALA A 6 -7.41 -33.32 33.03
N ASN A 7 -7.71 -32.48 32.04
CA ASN A 7 -9.03 -31.93 31.82
C ASN A 7 -9.28 -31.46 30.37
N LEU A 8 -8.45 -31.84 29.38
CA LEU A 8 -8.65 -31.46 27.96
C LEU A 8 -8.68 -32.75 27.13
N THR A 9 -9.73 -32.95 26.35
CA THR A 9 -9.84 -34.06 25.39
C THR A 9 -9.85 -33.50 23.97
N ALA A 10 -9.09 -34.13 23.09
CA ALA A 10 -9.10 -33.85 21.66
C ALA A 10 -9.34 -35.16 20.90
N VAL A 11 -10.45 -35.22 20.17
CA VAL A 11 -10.84 -36.38 19.37
C VAL A 11 -10.77 -35.99 17.90
N GLU A 12 -9.85 -36.61 17.18
CA GLU A 12 -9.73 -36.44 15.73
C GLU A 12 -10.76 -37.35 15.03
N GLY A 13 -11.74 -36.74 14.36
CA GLY A 13 -12.67 -37.40 13.45
C GLY A 13 -12.16 -37.44 12.01
N SER A 14 -12.99 -37.92 11.08
CA SER A 14 -12.67 -37.96 9.64
C SER A 14 -12.55 -36.57 9.02
N ASP A 15 -13.35 -35.62 9.50
CA ASP A 15 -13.52 -34.30 8.88
C ASP A 15 -13.20 -33.13 9.84
N ALA A 16 -13.20 -33.38 11.15
CA ALA A 16 -12.99 -32.35 12.16
C ALA A 16 -12.25 -32.92 13.38
N THR A 17 -11.53 -32.05 14.10
CA THR A 17 -11.01 -32.35 15.43
C THR A 17 -11.89 -31.69 16.46
N GLU A 18 -12.56 -32.49 17.29
CA GLU A 18 -13.38 -32.00 18.39
C GLU A 18 -12.49 -31.80 19.63
N ILE A 19 -12.50 -30.59 20.17
CA ILE A 19 -11.74 -30.24 21.37
C ILE A 19 -12.73 -29.92 22.48
N GLN A 20 -12.74 -30.72 23.54
CA GLN A 20 -13.58 -30.50 24.71
C GLN A 20 -12.79 -29.78 25.79
N VAL A 21 -13.30 -28.63 26.23
CA VAL A 21 -12.63 -27.77 27.19
C VAL A 21 -12.89 -28.21 28.66
N PRO A 22 -11.91 -28.03 29.55
CA PRO A 22 -11.94 -28.44 30.97
C PRO A 22 -13.11 -27.96 31.83
N ALA A 23 -13.66 -26.80 31.48
CA ALA A 23 -14.55 -26.04 32.32
C ALA A 23 -15.42 -25.14 31.43
N SER A 24 -16.61 -24.80 31.90
CA SER A 24 -17.54 -23.90 31.21
C SER A 24 -16.94 -22.53 30.86
N ASN A 25 -15.92 -22.07 31.61
CA ASN A 25 -15.17 -20.84 31.35
C ASN A 25 -13.68 -21.10 31.08
N GLY A 26 -13.34 -22.25 30.49
CA GLY A 26 -11.97 -22.61 30.15
C GLY A 26 -11.44 -21.83 28.94
N THR A 27 -10.12 -21.63 28.86
CA THR A 27 -9.45 -21.05 27.69
C THR A 27 -8.65 -22.11 26.96
N VAL A 28 -8.71 -22.11 25.63
CA VAL A 28 -7.86 -22.93 24.76
C VAL A 28 -7.10 -22.01 23.82
N ALA A 29 -5.85 -22.37 23.57
CA ALA A 29 -5.01 -21.72 22.57
C ALA A 29 -4.27 -22.79 21.76
N PHE A 30 -4.09 -22.51 20.47
CA PHE A 30 -3.29 -23.34 19.58
C PHE A 30 -2.26 -22.48 18.83
N ARG A 31 -1.23 -23.13 18.30
CA ARG A 31 -0.23 -22.50 17.44
C ARG A 31 -0.25 -23.17 16.09
N ALA A 32 -0.43 -22.39 15.04
CA ALA A 32 -0.26 -22.82 13.67
C ALA A 32 0.94 -22.09 13.03
N GLY A 33 1.65 -22.78 12.14
CA GLY A 33 2.62 -22.13 11.27
C GLY A 33 1.89 -21.23 10.26
N ARG A 34 2.47 -20.09 9.92
CA ARG A 34 2.02 -19.26 8.78
C ARG A 34 3.16 -19.02 7.82
N SER A 35 2.83 -18.76 6.56
CA SER A 35 3.76 -18.25 5.56
C SER A 35 3.28 -16.88 5.04
N GLY A 36 4.24 -15.98 4.78
CA GLY A 36 3.95 -14.69 4.17
C GLY A 36 3.28 -13.64 5.09
N ARG A 37 2.54 -12.72 4.46
CA ARG A 37 1.88 -11.55 5.09
C ARG A 37 0.36 -11.69 5.18
N THR A 38 -0.11 -12.91 5.03
CA THR A 38 -1.53 -13.27 5.10
C THR A 38 -1.69 -14.23 6.26
N TRP A 39 -2.79 -14.10 6.98
CA TRP A 39 -3.24 -15.03 7.99
C TRP A 39 -4.73 -15.24 7.80
N SER A 40 -5.16 -16.48 7.99
CA SER A 40 -6.56 -16.89 7.85
C SER A 40 -6.89 -17.91 8.93
N THR A 41 -8.07 -17.82 9.52
CA THR A 41 -8.61 -18.82 10.44
C THR A 41 -10.12 -18.91 10.27
N PRO A 42 -10.72 -20.12 10.34
CA PRO A 42 -12.15 -20.24 10.57
C PRO A 42 -12.54 -19.57 11.91
N VAL A 43 -13.77 -19.11 11.98
CA VAL A 43 -14.44 -18.74 13.23
C VAL A 43 -14.84 -20.04 13.92
N TYR A 44 -14.21 -20.34 15.06
CA TYR A 44 -14.46 -21.58 15.80
C TYR A 44 -15.57 -21.45 16.84
N VAL A 45 -15.83 -20.23 17.29
CA VAL A 45 -16.83 -19.89 18.31
C VAL A 45 -17.50 -18.59 17.90
N GLU A 46 -18.82 -18.53 18.04
CA GLU A 46 -19.59 -17.30 17.86
C GLU A 46 -19.22 -16.27 18.94
N GLY A 47 -19.15 -15.00 18.55
CA GLY A 47 -18.95 -13.87 19.48
C GLY A 47 -17.78 -12.96 19.13
N SER A 48 -17.20 -12.32 20.14
CA SER A 48 -16.16 -11.33 19.95
C SER A 48 -14.82 -11.94 19.58
N HIS A 49 -14.08 -11.23 18.74
CA HIS A 49 -12.79 -11.68 18.22
C HIS A 49 -11.75 -10.57 18.31
N GLU A 50 -10.54 -10.95 18.71
CA GLU A 50 -9.39 -10.06 18.74
C GLU A 50 -8.24 -10.65 17.94
N VAL A 51 -7.64 -9.84 17.07
CA VAL A 51 -6.47 -10.20 16.28
C VAL A 51 -5.36 -9.19 16.50
N THR A 52 -4.33 -9.59 17.23
CA THR A 52 -3.13 -8.78 17.39
C THR A 52 -2.09 -9.10 16.32
N LEU A 53 -1.76 -8.10 15.51
CA LEU A 53 -0.77 -8.21 14.44
C LEU A 53 0.68 -8.32 14.99
N PRO A 54 1.60 -8.85 14.16
CA PRO A 54 3.03 -8.79 14.45
C PRO A 54 3.53 -7.35 14.62
N ASN A 55 4.66 -7.20 15.32
CA ASN A 55 5.35 -5.92 15.44
C ASN A 55 5.61 -5.25 14.09
N ALA A 56 5.46 -3.93 14.05
CA ALA A 56 5.72 -3.09 12.88
C ALA A 56 4.89 -3.47 11.63
N THR A 57 3.72 -4.09 11.82
CA THR A 57 2.77 -4.36 10.74
C THR A 57 1.46 -3.60 10.95
N ARG A 58 0.76 -3.31 9.84
CA ARG A 58 -0.48 -2.54 9.84
C ARG A 58 -1.44 -3.03 8.76
N VAL A 59 -2.71 -2.66 8.92
CA VAL A 59 -3.76 -2.71 7.90
C VAL A 59 -4.29 -1.28 7.64
N GLY A 60 -5.21 -1.11 6.69
CA GLY A 60 -5.87 0.16 6.41
C GLY A 60 -5.45 0.87 5.12
N ILE A 61 -4.47 0.35 4.37
CA ILE A 61 -4.13 0.84 3.03
C ILE A 61 -4.72 -0.15 2.00
N PRO A 62 -5.75 0.24 1.20
CA PRO A 62 -6.51 -0.68 0.35
C PRO A 62 -5.70 -1.51 -0.65
N LEU A 63 -4.54 -1.01 -1.10
CA LEU A 63 -3.65 -1.73 -2.02
C LEU A 63 -2.62 -2.63 -1.31
N LEU A 64 -2.37 -2.40 -0.03
CA LEU A 64 -1.31 -3.06 0.73
C LEU A 64 -1.85 -4.00 1.83
N SER A 65 -3.16 -3.93 2.09
CA SER A 65 -3.82 -4.71 3.14
C SER A 65 -5.25 -5.05 2.78
N ARG A 66 -5.78 -6.08 3.44
CA ARG A 66 -7.18 -6.49 3.39
C ARG A 66 -7.52 -7.13 4.73
N VAL A 67 -8.70 -6.83 5.23
CA VAL A 67 -9.26 -7.47 6.41
C VAL A 67 -10.68 -7.86 6.06
N ASP A 68 -11.01 -9.11 6.31
CA ASP A 68 -12.35 -9.69 6.15
C ASP A 68 -12.63 -10.60 7.36
N PRO A 69 -13.81 -10.54 7.99
CA PRO A 69 -14.90 -9.60 7.71
C PRO A 69 -14.53 -8.15 8.05
N GLY A 70 -15.25 -7.20 7.47
CA GLY A 70 -15.16 -5.79 7.82
C GLY A 70 -15.75 -5.47 9.20
N GLY A 71 -15.97 -4.19 9.51
CA GLY A 71 -16.67 -3.78 10.74
C GLY A 71 -15.87 -3.91 12.03
N TYR A 72 -14.54 -4.02 11.95
CA TYR A 72 -13.66 -4.05 13.10
C TYR A 72 -13.27 -2.66 13.58
N ASP A 73 -13.04 -2.54 14.89
CA ASP A 73 -12.26 -1.47 15.48
C ASP A 73 -10.77 -1.80 15.43
N SER A 74 -9.93 -0.76 15.44
CA SER A 74 -8.49 -0.98 15.50
C SER A 74 -7.77 -0.02 16.44
N THR A 75 -6.82 -0.57 17.18
CA THR A 75 -5.97 0.17 18.11
C THR A 75 -4.50 -0.10 17.82
N VAL A 76 -3.65 0.82 18.28
CA VAL A 76 -2.21 0.75 18.08
C VAL A 76 -1.50 1.02 19.39
N GLU A 77 -0.86 -0.01 19.93
CA GLU A 77 -0.11 0.03 21.19
C GLU A 77 1.19 -0.75 21.01
N ASP A 78 2.29 -0.27 21.60
CA ASP A 78 3.61 -0.91 21.54
C ASP A 78 4.05 -1.36 20.13
N ASN A 79 3.73 -0.56 19.11
CA ASN A 79 4.02 -0.83 17.71
C ASN A 79 3.37 -2.14 17.15
N ARG A 80 2.31 -2.60 17.81
CA ARG A 80 1.41 -3.65 17.34
C ARG A 80 0.05 -3.04 17.02
N MET A 81 -0.67 -3.66 16.10
CA MET A 81 -2.04 -3.27 15.79
C MET A 81 -2.94 -4.37 16.30
N THR A 82 -4.02 -4.01 16.97
CA THR A 82 -5.04 -4.95 17.38
C THR A 82 -6.31 -4.63 16.63
N LEU A 83 -6.93 -5.65 16.04
CA LEU A 83 -8.22 -5.59 15.37
C LEU A 83 -9.23 -6.26 16.31
N TYR A 84 -10.37 -5.63 16.49
CA TYR A 84 -11.41 -6.11 17.39
C TYR A 84 -12.78 -6.10 16.70
N TRP A 85 -13.50 -7.21 16.82
CA TRP A 85 -14.89 -7.36 16.38
C TRP A 85 -15.73 -7.68 17.61
N ASP A 86 -16.86 -6.97 17.76
CA ASP A 86 -17.82 -7.25 18.83
C ASP A 86 -18.51 -8.61 18.66
N GLU A 87 -18.83 -8.98 17.43
CA GLU A 87 -19.54 -10.22 17.11
C GLU A 87 -19.20 -10.71 15.71
N ILE A 88 -18.86 -11.99 15.60
CA ILE A 88 -18.76 -12.75 14.35
C ILE A 88 -19.48 -14.08 14.57
N GLU A 89 -20.46 -14.37 13.71
CA GLU A 89 -21.29 -15.57 13.83
C GLU A 89 -20.62 -16.79 13.14
N ASP A 90 -20.18 -16.63 11.90
CA ASP A 90 -19.60 -17.72 11.11
C ASP A 90 -18.53 -17.25 10.12
N GLY A 91 -18.01 -18.19 9.33
CA GLY A 91 -17.05 -17.92 8.26
C GLY A 91 -15.58 -17.98 8.69
N SER A 92 -14.79 -17.05 8.17
CA SER A 92 -13.35 -16.95 8.43
C SER A 92 -12.90 -15.53 8.67
N ILE A 93 -11.82 -15.38 9.44
CA ILE A 93 -11.10 -14.13 9.59
C ILE A 93 -9.86 -14.20 8.70
N ASP A 94 -9.79 -13.31 7.73
CA ASP A 94 -8.72 -13.19 6.75
C ASP A 94 -8.04 -11.83 6.87
N VAL A 95 -6.77 -11.85 7.26
CA VAL A 95 -5.97 -10.64 7.47
C VAL A 95 -4.72 -10.66 6.59
N ARG A 96 -4.64 -9.66 5.70
CA ARG A 96 -3.46 -9.31 4.93
C ARG A 96 -2.94 -7.96 5.40
N PHE A 97 -1.69 -7.93 5.84
CA PHE A 97 -1.06 -6.73 6.41
C PHE A 97 0.20 -6.34 5.62
N TYR A 98 0.62 -5.08 5.79
CA TYR A 98 1.90 -4.59 5.27
C TYR A 98 2.88 -4.28 6.41
N LEU A 99 4.17 -4.27 6.06
CA LEU A 99 5.23 -3.89 6.98
C LEU A 99 5.46 -2.38 6.90
N LEU A 100 5.57 -1.69 8.03
CA LEU A 100 5.81 -0.24 8.06
C LEU A 100 7.12 0.14 7.33
N ARG A 101 8.15 -0.70 7.45
CA ARG A 101 9.43 -0.47 6.77
C ARG A 101 9.28 -0.39 5.26
N ASP A 102 8.49 -1.28 4.67
CA ASP A 102 8.29 -1.31 3.23
C ASP A 102 7.56 -0.04 2.77
N LEU A 103 6.58 0.41 3.56
CA LEU A 103 5.88 1.67 3.30
C LEU A 103 6.86 2.86 3.26
N TYR A 104 7.79 2.94 4.21
CA TYR A 104 8.79 4.02 4.23
C TYR A 104 9.78 3.94 3.08
N ILE A 105 10.23 2.73 2.70
CA ILE A 105 11.16 2.55 1.58
C ILE A 105 10.48 3.02 0.29
N PHE A 106 9.25 2.57 0.01
CA PHE A 106 8.53 2.98 -1.19
C PHE A 106 8.21 4.48 -1.19
N GLY A 107 7.73 5.01 -0.06
CA GLY A 107 7.47 6.44 0.10
C GLY A 107 8.73 7.28 -0.14
N GLY A 108 9.88 6.84 0.39
CA GLY A 108 11.18 7.50 0.18
C GLY A 108 11.61 7.50 -1.29
N ILE A 109 11.49 6.37 -1.99
CA ILE A 109 11.83 6.26 -3.42
C ILE A 109 10.93 7.18 -4.26
N ILE A 110 9.62 7.19 -3.98
CA ILE A 110 8.66 8.07 -4.67
C ILE A 110 9.02 9.53 -4.41
N GLY A 111 9.30 9.90 -3.16
CA GLY A 111 9.69 11.26 -2.78
C GLY A 111 10.94 11.74 -3.51
N ILE A 112 12.01 10.92 -3.53
CA ILE A 112 13.26 11.24 -4.25
C ILE A 112 13.01 11.36 -5.75
N SER A 113 12.24 10.43 -6.33
CA SER A 113 11.90 10.46 -7.76
C SER A 113 11.16 11.73 -8.15
N LEU A 114 10.18 12.16 -7.34
CA LEU A 114 9.45 13.41 -7.57
C LEU A 114 10.34 14.64 -7.46
N LEU A 115 11.26 14.66 -6.48
CA LEU A 115 12.23 15.76 -6.32
C LEU A 115 13.15 15.89 -7.53
N LEU A 116 13.72 14.77 -7.99
CA LEU A 116 14.58 14.77 -9.18
C LEU A 116 13.81 15.16 -10.44
N GLY A 117 12.59 14.65 -10.60
CA GLY A 117 11.71 15.03 -11.72
C GLY A 117 11.41 16.53 -11.73
N ALA A 118 11.01 17.08 -10.59
CA ALA A 118 10.74 18.51 -10.45
C ALA A 118 11.99 19.38 -10.69
N ALA A 119 13.15 18.97 -10.18
CA ALA A 119 14.42 19.66 -10.41
C ALA A 119 14.80 19.65 -11.89
N GLY A 120 14.66 18.50 -12.57
CA GLY A 120 14.87 18.38 -14.00
C GLY A 120 13.95 19.30 -14.81
N ILE A 121 12.64 19.28 -14.51
CA ILE A 121 11.66 20.17 -15.16
C ILE A 121 12.05 21.64 -14.95
N ALA A 122 12.35 22.04 -13.71
CA ALA A 122 12.75 23.41 -13.41
C ALA A 122 14.03 23.82 -14.15
N TYR A 123 15.00 22.92 -14.27
CA TYR A 123 16.23 23.14 -15.02
C TYR A 123 15.95 23.38 -16.51
N TYR A 124 15.15 22.53 -17.15
CA TYR A 124 14.80 22.69 -18.56
C TYR A 124 13.98 23.96 -18.83
N VAL A 125 13.01 24.29 -17.96
CA VAL A 125 12.23 25.54 -18.09
C VAL A 125 13.14 26.77 -18.00
N ARG A 126 14.14 26.76 -17.11
CA ARG A 126 15.13 27.85 -17.03
C ARG A 126 15.98 27.95 -18.29
N GLN A 127 16.43 26.83 -18.85
CA GLN A 127 17.17 26.84 -20.11
C GLN A 127 16.36 27.39 -21.27
N ILE A 128 15.09 26.99 -21.39
CA ILE A 128 14.20 27.49 -22.46
C ILE A 128 14.01 29.00 -22.34
N ARG A 129 13.81 29.52 -21.12
CA ARG A 129 13.67 30.98 -20.90
C ARG A 129 14.94 31.74 -21.28
N ALA A 130 16.11 31.26 -20.85
CA ALA A 130 17.39 31.88 -21.20
C ALA A 130 17.65 31.84 -22.72
N ALA A 131 17.24 30.76 -23.40
CA ALA A 131 17.32 30.66 -24.85
C ALA A 131 16.35 31.61 -25.57
N LYS A 132 15.16 31.88 -24.99
CA LYS A 132 14.19 32.83 -25.53
C LYS A 132 14.64 34.27 -25.36
N GLU A 133 15.10 34.64 -24.17
CA GLU A 133 15.61 35.98 -23.85
C GLU A 133 16.82 36.34 -24.72
N LYS A 134 17.71 35.37 -24.95
CA LYS A 134 18.83 35.58 -25.87
C LYS A 134 18.37 35.81 -27.31
N ARG A 135 17.25 35.26 -27.78
CA ARG A 135 16.70 35.53 -29.12
C ARG A 135 16.08 36.92 -29.23
N GLU A 136 15.40 37.37 -28.19
CA GLU A 136 14.86 38.73 -28.09
C GLU A 136 16.01 39.76 -28.14
N ASP A 137 17.12 39.53 -27.44
CA ASP A 137 18.28 40.43 -27.42
C ASP A 137 19.09 40.49 -28.73
N VAL A 138 19.15 39.41 -29.53
CA VAL A 138 19.81 39.48 -30.85
C VAL A 138 18.94 40.09 -31.95
N GLY A 139 17.73 40.58 -31.62
CA GLY A 139 16.87 41.29 -32.57
C GLY A 139 16.47 40.43 -33.76
N LEU A 140 16.20 39.15 -33.51
CA LEU A 140 15.75 38.20 -34.52
C LEU A 140 14.27 37.84 -34.33
N ASP A 141 13.49 38.78 -33.78
CA ASP A 141 12.06 38.85 -34.07
C ASP A 141 11.95 39.54 -35.44
N VAL A 142 12.10 38.75 -36.49
CA VAL A 142 11.58 39.16 -37.80
C VAL A 142 10.07 39.04 -37.63
N GLU A 143 9.43 40.15 -37.25
CA GLU A 143 8.03 40.37 -37.58
C GLU A 143 7.95 40.16 -39.10
N VAL A 144 7.54 38.97 -39.52
CA VAL A 144 7.07 38.77 -40.88
C VAL A 144 5.70 39.43 -40.89
N ASP A 145 5.70 40.77 -40.96
CA ASP A 145 4.49 41.49 -41.34
C ASP A 145 4.11 40.95 -42.71
N ASP A 146 2.95 40.32 -42.78
CA ASP A 146 2.37 39.71 -43.99
C ASP A 146 1.93 40.78 -45.03
N ASP A 147 2.57 41.95 -45.04
CA ASP A 147 2.25 43.09 -45.91
C ASP A 147 3.53 43.67 -46.53
N ASP A 148 4.10 42.97 -47.53
CA ASP A 148 4.68 43.64 -48.70
C ASP A 148 4.53 42.77 -49.95
N VAL A 149 3.33 42.87 -50.51
CA VAL A 149 3.00 42.51 -51.88
C VAL A 149 3.75 43.44 -52.83
N GLY A 150 4.88 43.00 -53.37
CA GLY A 150 5.40 43.44 -54.68
C GLY A 150 6.80 44.06 -54.71
N GLY A 151 7.66 43.54 -55.60
CA GLY A 151 8.80 44.31 -56.13
C GLY A 151 10.15 43.59 -56.29
N ASP A 152 10.26 42.81 -57.36
CA ASP A 152 11.39 42.75 -58.32
C ASP A 152 12.81 42.31 -57.89
N GLY A 153 13.31 41.26 -58.57
CA GLY A 153 14.73 40.93 -58.72
C GLY A 153 15.13 39.52 -58.27
N PRO A 154 15.59 38.62 -59.17
CA PRO A 154 16.21 37.37 -58.74
C PRO A 154 17.55 37.64 -58.02
N PRO A 155 17.98 36.73 -57.11
CA PRO A 155 19.14 36.95 -56.25
C PRO A 155 20.44 37.20 -57.05
N PRO A 156 21.32 38.10 -56.56
CA PRO A 156 22.58 38.40 -57.22
C PRO A 156 23.49 37.17 -57.19
N GLY A 157 23.71 36.56 -58.35
CA GLY A 157 24.52 35.35 -58.47
C GLY A 157 24.42 34.59 -59.79
N MET A 158 23.61 35.04 -60.76
CA MET A 158 23.67 34.51 -62.12
C MET A 158 24.47 35.44 -63.05
N ARG A 159 25.59 34.94 -63.54
CA ARG A 159 25.90 34.86 -64.98
C ARG A 159 26.51 33.51 -65.28
#